data_AF-A0A5E6N9V7-F1
#
_entry.id   AF-A0A5E6N9V7-F1
#
_cell.length_a   1.000
_cell.length_b   1.000
_cell.length_c   1.000
_cell.angle_alpha   90.00
_cell.angle_beta   90.00
_cell.angle_gamma   90.00
#
_symmetry.space_group_name_H-M   'P 1'
#
loop_
_entity.id
_entity.type
_entity.pdbx_description
1 polymer ?
#
loop_
_entity_poly.entity_id
_entity_poly.type
_entity_poly.pdbx_seq_one_letter_code
_entity_poly.pdbx_strand_id
1 'polypeptide(L)'
;MKLGLGNKVLSPEKGTRPRAVRQQQFEYGYIFGAVCPAKDKALGLMLPVANTAGMIEHLRLISQATAKDRQALVIVDRAGWHMTKAIRCFSNVTLLPLPPYSPELNPVEQLWQQIKQRFCQI
;
A
#
# COMPACT_ATOMS: atom_id res chain seq x y z
N MET A 1 -14.50 17.13 23.94
CA MET A 1 -15.03 18.50 23.81
C MET A 1 -13.99 19.34 23.06
N LYS A 2 -14.32 19.87 21.88
CA LYS A 2 -13.47 20.78 21.10
C LYS A 2 -14.38 21.78 20.37
N LEU A 3 -14.12 23.07 20.57
CA LEU A 3 -14.84 24.22 19.99
C LEU A 3 -13.99 24.86 18.89
N GLY A 4 -14.62 25.23 17.77
CA GLY A 4 -14.10 26.10 16.69
C GLY A 4 -13.31 25.38 15.59
N LEU A 5 -13.50 25.59 14.28
CA LEU A 5 -14.29 26.55 13.48
C LEU A 5 -14.85 25.79 12.26
N GLY A 6 -16.13 26.01 11.94
CA GLY A 6 -16.77 25.40 10.77
C GLY A 6 -16.22 25.97 9.47
N ASN A 7 -15.43 25.20 8.73
CA ASN A 7 -15.13 25.49 7.34
C ASN A 7 -16.35 25.10 6.49
N LYS A 8 -17.26 26.04 6.27
CA LYS A 8 -18.30 25.92 5.22
C LYS A 8 -17.59 25.79 3.88
N VAL A 9 -17.60 24.60 3.29
CA VAL A 9 -17.35 24.42 1.86
C VAL A 9 -18.61 24.92 1.15
N LEU A 10 -18.57 26.14 0.61
CA LEU A 10 -19.63 26.65 -0.26
C LEU A 10 -19.64 25.81 -1.54
N SER A 11 -20.83 25.45 -2.03
CA SER A 11 -20.99 24.76 -3.30
C SER A 11 -20.32 25.58 -4.41
N PRO A 12 -19.35 25.01 -5.15
CA PRO A 12 -18.68 25.71 -6.23
C PRO A 12 -19.63 25.94 -7.41
N GLU A 13 -19.39 26.99 -8.19
CA GLU A 13 -20.10 27.19 -9.46
C GLU A 13 -19.94 25.97 -10.37
N LYS A 14 -21.01 25.61 -11.07
CA LYS A 14 -21.07 24.41 -11.93
C LYS A 14 -19.91 24.45 -12.94
N GLY A 15 -19.02 23.45 -12.88
CA GLY A 15 -17.84 23.35 -13.76
C GLY A 15 -16.51 23.76 -13.13
N THR A 16 -16.49 24.24 -11.88
CA THR A 16 -15.24 24.54 -11.17
C THR A 16 -14.82 23.42 -10.22
N ARG A 17 -13.52 23.09 -10.21
CA ARG A 17 -12.96 22.09 -9.29
C ARG A 17 -12.68 22.76 -7.94
N PRO A 18 -13.41 22.43 -6.86
CA PRO A 18 -13.15 23.03 -5.56
C PRO A 18 -11.74 22.65 -5.09
N ARG A 19 -10.97 23.67 -4.66
CA ARG A 19 -9.66 23.46 -4.04
C ARG A 19 -9.86 23.35 -2.54
N ALA A 20 -9.75 22.14 -2.00
CA ALA A 20 -9.69 21.93 -0.57
C ALA A 20 -8.24 22.10 -0.08
N VAL A 21 -8.05 22.83 1.02
CA VAL A 21 -6.76 22.86 1.71
C VAL A 21 -6.52 21.48 2.31
N ARG A 22 -5.39 20.86 1.97
CA ARG A 22 -4.98 19.59 2.55
C ARG A 22 -4.57 19.83 4.00
N GLN A 23 -5.50 19.64 4.94
CA GLN A 23 -5.23 19.72 6.37
C GLN A 23 -4.61 18.40 6.86
N GLN A 24 -3.34 18.18 6.55
CA GLN A 24 -2.59 17.07 7.10
C GLN A 24 -2.09 17.48 8.49
N GLN A 25 -2.81 17.07 9.54
CA GLN A 25 -2.52 17.43 10.94
C GLN A 25 -1.66 16.38 11.67
N PHE A 26 -1.15 15.37 10.97
CA PHE A 26 -0.37 14.28 11.52
C PHE A 26 0.78 13.89 10.58
N GLU A 27 1.90 13.48 11.18
CA GLU A 27 2.99 12.83 10.47
C GLU A 27 2.59 11.39 10.13
N TYR A 28 2.91 10.95 8.93
CA TYR A 28 2.68 9.58 8.50
C TYR A 28 3.83 9.10 7.60
N GLY A 29 3.98 7.78 7.52
CA GLY A 29 4.81 7.12 6.52
C GLY A 29 4.04 5.97 5.88
N TYR A 30 4.57 5.44 4.78
CA TYR A 30 4.02 4.26 4.12
C TYR A 30 4.85 3.04 4.45
N ILE A 31 4.19 1.94 4.78
CA ILE A 31 4.82 0.64 4.95
C ILE A 31 4.38 -0.25 3.80
N PHE A 32 5.34 -0.74 3.05
CA PHE A 32 5.18 -1.85 2.14
C PHE A 32 5.54 -3.12 2.90
N GLY A 33 4.73 -4.16 2.81
CA GLY A 33 5.09 -5.43 3.42
C GLY A 33 4.59 -6.62 2.63
N ALA A 34 5.31 -7.72 2.78
CA ALA A 34 4.99 -9.02 2.21
C ALA A 34 5.23 -10.10 3.24
N VAL A 35 4.36 -11.11 3.25
CA VAL A 35 4.46 -12.25 4.15
C VAL A 35 4.32 -13.56 3.36
N CYS A 36 5.07 -14.56 3.78
CA CYS A 36 4.98 -15.93 3.27
C CYS A 36 4.71 -16.87 4.45
N PRO A 37 3.44 -17.14 4.76
CA PRO A 37 3.06 -17.97 5.91
C PRO A 37 3.67 -19.38 5.85
N ALA A 38 3.72 -19.98 4.66
CA ALA A 38 4.27 -21.32 4.46
C ALA A 38 5.76 -21.46 4.80
N LYS A 39 6.50 -20.34 4.86
CA LYS A 39 7.93 -20.32 5.18
C LYS A 39 8.23 -19.55 6.46
N ASP A 40 7.20 -19.07 7.17
CA ASP A 40 7.32 -18.17 8.32
C ASP A 40 8.29 -16.99 8.08
N LYS A 41 8.10 -16.30 6.95
CA LYS A 41 8.93 -15.15 6.55
C LYS A 41 8.08 -13.91 6.33
N ALA A 42 8.59 -12.77 6.78
CA ALA A 42 8.02 -11.46 6.52
C ALA A 42 9.12 -10.50 6.05
N LEU A 43 8.74 -9.54 5.22
CA LEU A 43 9.59 -8.46 4.76
C LEU A 43 8.80 -7.15 4.79
N GLY A 44 9.44 -6.07 5.21
CA GLY A 44 8.83 -4.75 5.28
C GLY A 44 9.79 -3.66 4.83
N LEU A 45 9.25 -2.60 4.22
CA LEU A 45 9.97 -1.43 3.75
C LEU A 45 9.15 -0.17 4.08
N MET A 46 9.73 0.75 4.84
CA MET A 46 9.10 2.03 5.17
C MET A 46 9.61 3.13 4.23
N LEU A 47 8.70 3.87 3.62
CA LEU A 47 9.00 4.94 2.66
C LEU A 47 8.15 6.18 2.93
N PRO A 48 8.64 7.39 2.59
CA PRO A 48 7.87 8.62 2.76
C PRO A 48 6.70 8.74 1.77
N VAL A 49 6.72 7.96 0.67
CA VAL A 49 5.69 7.98 -0.39
C VAL A 49 5.36 6.57 -0.86
N ALA A 50 4.09 6.34 -1.19
CA ALA A 50 3.64 5.12 -1.89
C ALA A 50 3.55 5.38 -3.39
N ASN A 51 4.53 4.87 -4.16
CA ASN A 51 4.58 5.04 -5.60
C ASN A 51 5.22 3.83 -6.30
N THR A 52 5.29 3.88 -7.63
CA THR A 52 5.92 2.84 -8.45
C THR A 52 7.36 2.55 -8.06
N ALA A 53 8.17 3.56 -7.75
CA ALA A 53 9.58 3.37 -7.39
C ALA A 53 9.71 2.61 -6.06
N GLY A 54 8.89 2.96 -5.07
CA GLY A 54 8.82 2.24 -3.80
C GLY A 54 8.39 0.78 -3.97
N MET A 55 7.44 0.52 -4.87
CA MET A 55 7.03 -0.85 -5.19
C MET A 55 8.14 -1.64 -5.87
N ILE A 56 8.89 -1.04 -6.81
CA ILE A 56 10.06 -1.69 -7.43
C ILE A 56 11.08 -2.09 -6.36
N GLU A 57 11.37 -1.19 -5.42
CA GLU A 57 12.31 -1.46 -4.34
C GLU A 57 11.83 -2.56 -3.40
N HIS A 58 10.53 -2.58 -3.07
CA HIS A 58 9.94 -3.67 -2.32
C HIS A 58 10.05 -5.02 -3.06
N LEU A 59 9.78 -5.05 -4.37
CA LEU A 59 9.93 -6.26 -5.19
C LEU A 59 11.38 -6.70 -5.32
N ARG A 60 12.35 -5.76 -5.34
CA ARG A 60 13.78 -6.05 -5.32
C ARG A 60 14.14 -6.84 -4.05
N LEU A 61 13.65 -6.40 -2.90
CA LEU A 61 13.88 -7.08 -1.63
C LEU A 61 13.26 -8.49 -1.61
N ILE A 62 12.04 -8.65 -2.16
CA ILE A 62 11.40 -9.98 -2.30
C ILE A 62 12.22 -10.87 -3.25
N SER A 63 12.66 -10.33 -4.40
CA SER A 63 13.48 -11.04 -5.37
C SER A 63 14.78 -11.56 -4.74
N GLN A 64 15.45 -10.75 -3.91
CA GLN A 64 16.67 -11.14 -3.20
C GLN A 64 16.43 -12.15 -2.08
N ALA A 65 15.30 -12.05 -1.37
CA ALA A 65 14.93 -12.99 -0.33
C ALA A 65 14.46 -14.35 -0.89
N THR A 66 14.16 -14.41 -2.19
CA THR A 66 13.75 -15.63 -2.87
C THR A 66 14.95 -16.52 -3.12
N ALA A 67 14.86 -17.77 -2.67
CA ALA A 67 15.92 -18.76 -2.86
C ALA A 67 16.29 -18.91 -4.34
N LYS A 68 17.57 -19.22 -4.61
CA LYS A 68 18.06 -19.53 -5.94
C LYS A 68 17.19 -20.65 -6.56
N ASP A 69 16.87 -20.51 -7.85
CA ASP A 69 16.04 -21.46 -8.62
C ASP A 69 14.58 -21.58 -8.13
N ARG A 70 14.07 -20.59 -7.38
CA ARG A 70 12.65 -20.48 -7.01
C ARG A 70 12.04 -19.21 -7.57
N GLN A 71 10.72 -19.26 -7.78
CA GLN A 71 9.91 -18.12 -8.17
C GLN A 71 9.04 -17.65 -7.01
N ALA A 72 8.97 -16.34 -6.80
CA ALA A 72 8.06 -15.71 -5.88
C ALA A 72 6.76 -15.35 -6.61
N LEU A 73 5.64 -15.88 -6.13
CA LEU A 73 4.32 -15.41 -6.53
C LEU A 73 3.84 -14.40 -5.50
N VAL A 74 3.70 -13.14 -5.90
CA VAL A 74 3.28 -12.05 -5.03
C VAL A 74 1.85 -11.67 -5.37
N ILE A 75 0.95 -11.89 -4.42
CA ILE A 75 -0.45 -11.47 -4.52
C ILE A 75 -0.50 -9.96 -4.25
N VAL A 76 -1.15 -9.22 -5.15
CA VAL A 76 -1.29 -7.76 -5.05
C VAL A 76 -2.73 -7.34 -5.32
N ASP A 77 -3.15 -6.23 -4.74
CA ASP A 77 -4.37 -5.57 -5.16
C ASP A 77 -4.17 -4.82 -6.50
N ARG A 78 -5.18 -4.07 -6.94
CA ARG A 78 -5.14 -3.32 -8.20
C ARG A 78 -4.88 -1.82 -8.03
N ALA A 79 -4.15 -1.40 -6.99
CA ALA A 79 -3.73 0.00 -6.89
C ALA A 79 -2.95 0.41 -8.15
N GLY A 80 -3.08 1.68 -8.58
CA GLY A 80 -2.52 2.11 -9.87
C GLY A 80 -1.02 1.83 -10.04
N TRP A 81 -0.25 1.93 -8.96
CA TRP A 81 1.19 1.64 -8.92
C TRP A 81 1.54 0.15 -8.82
N HIS A 82 0.56 -0.74 -8.59
CA HIS A 82 0.69 -2.20 -8.75
C HIS A 82 0.37 -2.70 -10.18
N MET A 83 -0.25 -1.87 -11.02
CA MET A 83 -0.71 -2.29 -12.36
C MET A 83 0.20 -1.83 -13.50
N THR A 84 1.17 -0.98 -13.20
CA THR A 84 2.16 -0.51 -14.19
C THR A 84 3.02 -1.64 -14.73
N LYS A 85 3.47 -1.53 -15.98
CA LYS A 85 4.43 -2.48 -16.57
C LYS A 85 5.82 -2.35 -15.96
N ALA A 86 6.16 -1.19 -15.41
CA ALA A 86 7.50 -0.88 -14.88
C ALA A 86 7.92 -1.79 -13.71
N ILE A 87 6.96 -2.31 -12.94
CA ILE A 87 7.24 -3.19 -11.79
C ILE A 87 7.49 -4.66 -12.20
N ARG A 88 7.33 -5.01 -13.48
CA ARG A 88 7.58 -6.36 -14.02
C ARG A 88 9.03 -6.51 -14.50
N CYS A 89 9.97 -6.12 -13.66
CA CYS A 89 11.40 -6.05 -13.99
C CYS A 89 12.26 -7.17 -13.38
N PHE A 90 11.70 -8.01 -12.52
CA PHE A 90 12.41 -9.13 -11.88
C PHE A 90 11.97 -10.47 -12.48
N SER A 91 12.92 -11.28 -12.96
CA SER A 91 12.64 -12.55 -13.64
C SER A 91 12.12 -13.65 -12.70
N ASN A 92 12.47 -13.58 -11.42
CA ASN A 92 12.09 -14.55 -10.39
C ASN A 92 10.87 -14.11 -9.56
N VAL A 93 10.16 -13.04 -9.96
CA VAL A 93 8.96 -12.54 -9.27
C VAL A 93 7.80 -12.41 -10.25
N THR A 94 6.69 -13.07 -9.92
CA THR A 94 5.43 -13.00 -10.67
C THR A 94 4.37 -12.31 -9.83
N LEU A 95 3.72 -11.31 -10.39
CA LEU A 95 2.62 -10.60 -9.73
C LEU A 95 1.28 -11.22 -10.10
N LEU A 96 0.49 -11.56 -9.09
CA LEU A 96 -0.87 -12.07 -9.22
C LEU A 96 -1.87 -11.00 -8.72
N PRO A 97 -2.50 -10.24 -9.62
CA PRO A 97 -3.48 -9.24 -9.23
C PRO A 97 -4.80 -9.92 -8.82
N LEU A 98 -5.33 -9.54 -7.66
CA LEU A 98 -6.64 -9.99 -7.20
C LEU A 98 -7.79 -9.40 -8.04
N PRO A 99 -9.01 -9.98 -7.97
CA PRO A 99 -10.22 -9.33 -8.45
C PRO A 99 -10.40 -7.93 -7.80
N PRO A 100 -10.98 -6.96 -8.52
CA PRO A 100 -11.26 -5.64 -7.95
C PRO A 100 -12.16 -5.76 -6.71
N TYR A 101 -11.89 -4.93 -5.70
CA TYR A 101 -12.70 -4.81 -4.46
C TYR A 101 -12.81 -6.10 -3.63
N SER A 102 -11.80 -6.97 -3.68
CA SER A 102 -11.75 -8.21 -2.89
C SER A 102 -10.63 -8.22 -1.84
N PRO A 103 -10.62 -7.30 -0.85
CA PRO A 103 -9.61 -7.27 0.20
C PRO A 103 -9.60 -8.54 1.07
N GLU A 104 -10.73 -9.22 1.21
CA GLU A 104 -10.88 -10.49 1.94
C GLU A 104 -10.02 -11.63 1.37
N LEU A 105 -9.63 -11.53 0.09
CA LEU A 105 -8.77 -12.49 -0.59
C LEU A 105 -7.27 -12.17 -0.42
N ASN A 106 -6.91 -11.06 0.23
CA ASN A 106 -5.54 -10.67 0.49
C ASN A 106 -5.16 -10.96 1.95
N PRO A 107 -4.43 -12.06 2.26
CA PRO A 107 -4.16 -12.47 3.64
C PRO A 107 -3.40 -11.42 4.46
N VAL A 108 -2.60 -10.57 3.81
CA VAL A 108 -1.84 -9.50 4.49
C VAL A 108 -2.76 -8.44 5.12
N GLU A 109 -4.00 -8.30 4.66
CA GLU A 109 -4.96 -7.36 5.24
C GLU A 109 -5.30 -7.70 6.69
N GLN A 110 -5.32 -8.98 7.04
CA GLN A 110 -5.54 -9.41 8.43
C GLN A 110 -4.36 -8.97 9.32
N LEU A 111 -3.13 -9.08 8.83
CA LEU A 111 -1.95 -8.58 9.53
C LEU A 111 -1.99 -7.05 9.68
N TRP A 112 -2.37 -6.34 8.62
CA TRP A 112 -2.51 -4.87 8.70
C TRP A 112 -3.58 -4.43 9.68
N GLN A 113 -4.69 -5.16 9.78
CA GLN A 113 -5.71 -4.89 10.79
C GLN A 113 -5.14 -5.03 12.20
N GLN A 114 -4.39 -6.10 12.49
CA GLN A 114 -3.77 -6.30 13.81
C GLN A 114 -2.75 -5.19 14.14
N ILE A 115 -1.90 -4.80 13.19
CA ILE A 115 -0.93 -3.72 13.38
C ILE A 115 -1.65 -2.40 13.66
N LYS A 116 -2.68 -2.06 12.88
CA LYS A 116 -3.48 -0.85 13.09
C LYS A 116 -4.18 -0.86 14.45
N GLN A 117 -4.75 -1.99 14.86
CA GLN A 117 -5.37 -2.13 16.18
C GLN A 117 -4.34 -1.97 17.30
N ARG A 118 -3.11 -2.43 17.12
CA ARG A 118 -2.10 -2.36 18.19
C ARG A 118 -1.41 -1.01 18.31
N PHE A 119 -1.19 -0.32 17.17
CA PHE A 119 -0.31 0.85 17.12
C PHE A 119 -1.00 2.13 16.63
N CYS A 120 -2.19 2.03 16.05
CA CYS A 120 -2.91 3.18 15.49
C CYS A 120 -4.27 3.43 16.18
N GLN A 121 -4.52 2.81 17.35
CA GLN A 121 -5.65 3.21 18.19
C GLN A 121 -5.33 4.57 18.81
N ILE A 122 -6.00 5.60 18.31
CA ILE A 122 -6.06 6.95 18.88
C ILE A 122 -7.39 7.08 19.62
#